data_AF-A0A1E4C4X6-F1
#
_entry.id   AF-A0A1E4C4X6-F1
#
_cell.length_a   1.000
_cell.length_b   1.000
_cell.length_c   1.000
_cell.angle_alpha   90.00
_cell.angle_beta   90.00
_cell.angle_gamma   90.00
#
_symmetry.space_group_name_H-M   'P 1'
#
loop_
_entity.id
_entity.type
_entity.pdbx_description
1 polymer ?
#
loop_
_entity_poly.entity_id
_entity_poly.type
_entity_poly.pdbx_seq_one_letter_code
_entity_poly.pdbx_strand_id
1 'polypeptide(L)'
;MLIVLVIIAAIVLVIWQPWRGSQAAAPVSSPSVTTPVASASTPPASAAPAEASAAPVAPNLTPDASGTAPTVAACSTAAISVQAVTDQDVYSAGELPKLSITLSNTSGAPCLMNVGTATQSFVITSGTDTWWRSTDCQSESSDQVVQLAAGQTVSSVTPLQWDRTRSSVDTCGSSRPQASPGYYHLSVSIGGIQAADTKVFELR
;
A
#
# COMPACT_ATOMS: atom_id res chain seq x y z
N MET A 1 -18.72 37.62 27.39
CA MET A 1 -17.52 37.06 26.73
C MET A 1 -16.73 36.11 27.64
N LEU A 2 -16.43 36.46 28.90
CA LEU A 2 -15.66 35.60 29.83
C LEU A 2 -16.30 34.22 30.05
N ILE A 3 -17.63 34.16 30.24
CA ILE A 3 -18.37 32.90 30.46
C ILE A 3 -18.28 31.97 29.24
N VAL A 4 -18.30 32.53 28.03
CA VAL A 4 -18.20 31.77 26.77
C VAL A 4 -16.79 31.19 26.61
N LEU A 5 -15.76 31.94 27.00
CA LEU A 5 -14.37 31.46 26.95
C LEU A 5 -14.12 30.31 27.94
N VAL A 6 -14.72 30.34 29.13
CA VAL A 6 -14.59 29.27 30.12
C VAL A 6 -15.27 27.97 29.64
N ILE A 7 -16.44 28.09 29.00
CA ILE A 7 -17.15 26.92 28.45
C ILE A 7 -16.35 26.28 27.30
N ILE A 8 -15.79 27.09 26.41
CA ILE A 8 -14.96 26.59 25.30
C ILE A 8 -13.71 25.88 25.83
N ALA A 9 -13.02 26.44 26.83
CA ALA A 9 -11.85 25.82 27.43
C ALA A 9 -12.18 24.48 28.13
N ALA A 10 -13.32 24.39 28.81
CA ALA A 10 -13.78 23.15 29.44
C ALA A 10 -14.12 22.07 28.40
N ILE A 11 -14.76 22.44 27.29
CA ILE A 11 -15.07 21.51 26.18
C ILE A 11 -13.79 20.99 25.53
N VAL A 12 -12.79 21.86 25.31
CA VAL A 12 -11.50 21.46 24.75
C VAL A 12 -10.75 20.48 25.67
N LEU A 13 -10.78 20.69 27.00
CA LEU A 13 -10.14 19.79 27.97
C LEU A 13 -10.82 18.42 28.12
N VAL A 14 -12.13 18.34 27.86
CA VAL A 14 -12.86 17.05 27.84
C VAL A 14 -12.58 16.28 26.55
N ILE A 15 -12.41 16.95 25.42
CA ILE A 15 -12.11 16.32 24.12
C ILE A 15 -10.64 15.88 24.05
N TRP A 16 -9.72 16.71 24.54
CA TRP A 16 -8.30 16.39 24.65
C TRP A 16 -8.02 15.90 26.06
N GLN A 17 -8.44 14.69 26.43
CA GLN A 17 -8.09 14.09 27.73
C GLN A 17 -6.62 13.61 27.72
N PRO A 18 -5.62 14.41 28.14
CA PRO A 18 -4.22 14.04 28.05
C PRO A 18 -3.79 13.14 29.23
N TRP A 19 -4.72 12.86 30.16
CA TRP A 19 -4.52 12.08 31.39
C TRP A 19 -4.97 10.62 31.28
N ARG A 20 -5.32 10.12 30.08
CA ARG A 20 -5.60 8.69 29.87
C ARG A 20 -4.41 7.97 29.21
N GLY A 21 -3.32 7.86 29.95
CA GLY A 21 -2.28 6.83 29.78
C GLY A 21 -2.00 6.24 31.17
N SER A 22 -1.67 4.97 31.41
CA SER A 22 -1.20 3.89 30.54
C SER A 22 -1.43 2.59 31.33
N GLN A 23 -2.00 1.54 30.72
CA GLN A 23 -1.95 0.19 31.29
C GLN A 23 -0.73 -0.53 30.71
N ALA A 24 0.29 -0.73 31.55
CA ALA A 24 1.48 -1.51 31.23
C ALA A 24 1.13 -3.01 31.31
N ALA A 25 1.25 -3.72 30.18
CA ALA A 25 1.22 -5.17 30.15
C ALA A 25 2.67 -5.71 30.21
N ALA A 26 2.86 -6.70 31.09
CA ALA A 26 4.12 -7.36 31.41
C ALA A 26 4.71 -8.18 30.24
N PRO A 27 6.03 -8.46 30.24
CA PRO A 27 6.67 -9.29 29.23
C PRO A 27 6.41 -10.78 29.53
N VAL A 28 5.96 -11.54 28.53
CA VAL A 28 5.86 -13.00 28.62
C VAL A 28 6.81 -13.64 27.61
N SER A 29 7.52 -14.62 28.13
CA SER A 29 8.70 -15.30 27.62
C SER A 29 8.55 -15.97 26.26
N SER A 30 9.65 -15.91 25.51
CA SER A 30 9.97 -16.75 24.36
C SER A 30 10.20 -18.21 24.77
N PRO A 31 9.69 -19.19 24.01
CA PRO A 31 10.30 -20.52 23.95
C PRO A 31 11.03 -20.71 22.62
N SER A 32 12.33 -20.98 22.73
CA SER A 32 13.14 -21.62 21.69
C SER A 32 12.58 -22.99 21.33
N VAL A 33 12.43 -23.28 20.03
CA VAL A 33 12.24 -24.64 19.54
C VAL A 33 13.34 -24.96 18.54
N THR A 34 14.26 -25.80 19.00
CA THR A 34 15.28 -26.51 18.24
C THR A 34 14.60 -27.54 17.34
N THR A 35 14.92 -27.56 16.05
CA THR A 35 14.61 -28.69 15.15
C THR A 35 15.91 -29.32 14.62
N PRO A 36 15.97 -30.66 14.56
CA PRO A 36 17.20 -31.38 14.21
C PRO A 36 17.38 -31.52 12.68
N VAL A 37 18.67 -31.58 12.31
CA VAL A 37 19.18 -31.99 10.99
C VAL A 37 18.94 -33.49 10.77
N ALA A 38 18.50 -33.88 9.57
CA ALA A 38 18.74 -35.21 9.02
C ALA A 38 18.95 -35.13 7.50
N SER A 39 20.11 -35.64 7.10
CA SER A 39 20.66 -35.67 5.75
C SER A 39 20.16 -36.85 4.90
N ALA A 40 20.48 -36.73 3.61
CA ALA A 40 20.80 -37.79 2.65
C ALA A 40 19.67 -38.30 1.75
N SER A 41 19.82 -38.06 0.43
CA SER A 41 19.13 -38.80 -0.62
C SER A 41 19.91 -38.71 -1.94
N THR A 42 20.47 -39.85 -2.38
CA THR A 42 20.71 -40.26 -3.79
C THR A 42 21.35 -41.66 -3.79
N PRO A 43 21.33 -42.45 -4.89
CA PRO A 43 20.26 -42.91 -5.82
C PRO A 43 20.37 -44.48 -5.96
N PRO A 44 20.04 -45.23 -7.04
CA PRO A 44 19.41 -44.95 -8.34
C PRO A 44 18.34 -45.97 -8.87
N ALA A 45 17.81 -45.63 -10.05
CA ALA A 45 17.15 -46.36 -11.15
C ALA A 45 16.94 -47.89 -11.12
N SER A 46 15.78 -48.34 -11.61
CA SER A 46 15.60 -49.04 -12.92
C SER A 46 14.44 -50.06 -12.94
N ALA A 47 13.85 -50.21 -14.13
CA ALA A 47 13.03 -51.31 -14.66
C ALA A 47 11.50 -51.32 -14.46
N ALA A 48 10.81 -51.22 -15.60
CA ALA A 48 9.41 -51.59 -15.88
C ALA A 48 9.28 -53.13 -16.12
N PRO A 49 8.18 -53.72 -16.68
CA PRO A 49 6.74 -53.38 -16.79
C PRO A 49 5.82 -54.57 -16.36
N ALA A 50 4.51 -54.53 -16.72
CA ALA A 50 3.44 -55.57 -16.66
C ALA A 50 2.36 -55.30 -15.59
N GLU A 51 1.04 -55.51 -15.73
CA GLU A 51 0.13 -55.98 -16.80
C GLU A 51 -1.32 -55.89 -16.24
N ALA A 52 -2.29 -55.66 -17.15
CA ALA A 52 -3.73 -56.00 -17.10
C ALA A 52 -4.69 -55.61 -15.94
N SER A 53 -5.76 -54.92 -16.37
CA SER A 53 -7.19 -55.23 -16.13
C SER A 53 -7.84 -54.95 -14.77
N ALA A 54 -8.72 -53.95 -14.74
CA ALA A 54 -10.16 -54.10 -14.40
C ALA A 54 -10.87 -52.73 -14.36
N ALA A 55 -12.00 -52.62 -15.05
CA ALA A 55 -12.98 -51.53 -14.87
C ALA A 55 -13.72 -51.70 -13.52
N PRO A 56 -14.23 -50.62 -12.92
CA PRO A 56 -15.66 -50.33 -13.13
C PRO A 56 -15.98 -48.84 -13.29
N VAL A 57 -17.11 -48.60 -13.95
CA VAL A 57 -17.70 -47.30 -14.26
C VAL A 57 -18.04 -46.55 -12.97
N ALA A 58 -17.38 -45.42 -12.72
CA ALA A 58 -17.72 -44.49 -11.65
C ALA A 58 -18.80 -43.50 -12.15
N PRO A 59 -19.76 -43.08 -11.30
CA PRO A 59 -20.87 -42.24 -11.69
C PRO A 59 -20.39 -40.88 -12.19
N ASN A 60 -20.94 -40.46 -13.32
CA ASN A 60 -20.78 -39.14 -13.89
C ASN A 60 -21.38 -38.12 -12.91
N LEU A 61 -20.55 -37.56 -12.03
CA LEU A 61 -20.86 -36.34 -11.29
C LEU A 61 -20.85 -35.19 -12.30
N THR A 62 -22.00 -34.96 -12.95
CA THR A 62 -22.32 -33.65 -13.52
C THR A 62 -22.11 -32.62 -12.42
N PRO A 63 -21.22 -31.62 -12.59
CA PRO A 63 -21.17 -30.50 -11.68
C PRO A 63 -22.52 -29.80 -11.71
N ASP A 64 -23.22 -29.90 -10.59
CA ASP A 64 -24.38 -29.09 -10.26
C ASP A 64 -23.96 -27.62 -10.43
N ALA A 65 -24.62 -26.91 -11.33
CA ALA A 65 -24.46 -25.49 -11.51
C ALA A 65 -25.11 -24.77 -10.32
N SER A 66 -24.49 -24.88 -9.16
CA SER A 66 -24.81 -24.08 -7.98
C SER A 66 -24.46 -22.63 -8.32
N GLY A 67 -25.50 -21.84 -8.53
CA GLY A 67 -25.43 -20.41 -8.84
C GLY A 67 -24.56 -19.70 -7.80
N THR A 68 -23.34 -19.39 -8.21
CA THR A 68 -22.46 -18.51 -7.46
C THR A 68 -23.07 -17.12 -7.57
N ALA A 69 -23.50 -16.55 -6.44
CA ALA A 69 -23.82 -15.12 -6.35
C ALA A 69 -22.69 -14.33 -7.03
N PRO A 70 -22.97 -13.30 -7.84
CA PRO A 70 -21.92 -12.63 -8.60
C PRO A 70 -20.88 -12.07 -7.61
N THR A 71 -19.70 -12.69 -7.59
CA THR A 71 -18.56 -12.21 -6.84
C THR A 71 -18.03 -10.98 -7.57
N VAL A 72 -17.81 -9.88 -6.86
CA VAL A 72 -17.22 -8.69 -7.45
C VAL A 72 -15.80 -9.05 -7.88
N ALA A 73 -15.51 -8.94 -9.18
CA ALA A 73 -14.21 -9.30 -9.74
C ALA A 73 -13.12 -8.31 -9.32
N ALA A 74 -11.85 -8.73 -9.41
CA ALA A 74 -10.72 -7.82 -9.28
C ALA A 74 -10.73 -6.77 -10.41
N CYS A 75 -10.29 -5.56 -10.11
CA CYS A 75 -10.16 -4.51 -11.12
C CYS A 75 -9.12 -4.92 -12.18
N SER A 76 -9.49 -4.82 -13.45
CA SER A 76 -8.51 -4.93 -14.54
C SER A 76 -7.66 -3.66 -14.58
N THR A 77 -6.41 -3.78 -15.01
CA THR A 77 -5.50 -2.63 -15.11
C THR A 77 -6.02 -1.57 -16.08
N ALA A 78 -6.74 -1.98 -17.14
CA ALA A 78 -7.35 -1.09 -18.11
C ALA A 78 -8.62 -0.36 -17.59
N ALA A 79 -9.23 -0.86 -16.51
CA ALA A 79 -10.42 -0.26 -15.91
C ALA A 79 -10.10 0.82 -14.87
N ILE A 80 -8.83 0.97 -14.46
CA ILE A 80 -8.43 1.91 -13.42
C ILE A 80 -7.51 2.97 -14.01
N SER A 81 -7.89 4.23 -13.85
CA SER A 81 -7.00 5.37 -14.05
C SER A 81 -6.32 5.73 -12.73
N VAL A 82 -5.03 6.02 -12.79
CA VAL A 82 -4.21 6.44 -11.65
C VAL A 82 -3.63 7.82 -11.96
N GLN A 83 -3.72 8.75 -11.00
CA GLN A 83 -3.18 10.10 -11.12
C GLN A 83 -2.33 10.46 -9.90
N ALA A 84 -1.15 11.02 -10.15
CA ALA A 84 -0.31 11.67 -9.13
C ALA A 84 -0.89 13.04 -8.77
N VAL A 85 -0.98 13.35 -7.48
CA VAL A 85 -1.49 14.64 -6.98
C VAL A 85 -0.57 15.18 -5.90
N THR A 86 -0.36 16.49 -5.92
CA THR A 86 0.22 17.27 -4.82
C THR A 86 -0.80 18.29 -4.34
N ASP A 87 -0.72 18.71 -3.08
CA ASP A 87 -1.64 19.70 -2.51
C ASP A 87 -1.42 21.12 -3.04
N GLN A 88 -0.24 21.42 -3.57
CA GLN A 88 0.11 22.69 -4.21
C GLN A 88 1.02 22.44 -5.42
N ASP A 89 1.09 23.44 -6.31
CA ASP A 89 2.01 23.44 -7.45
C ASP A 89 3.37 24.09 -7.11
N VAL A 90 3.40 24.92 -6.07
CA VAL A 90 4.57 25.70 -5.66
C VAL A 90 4.65 25.71 -4.14
N TYR A 91 5.84 25.46 -3.59
CA TYR A 91 6.11 25.43 -2.16
C TYR A 91 7.21 26.41 -1.80
N SER A 92 6.96 27.24 -0.80
CA SER A 92 7.93 28.15 -0.20
C SER A 92 8.96 27.38 0.64
N ALA A 93 10.00 28.09 1.09
CA ALA A 93 10.97 27.53 2.01
C ALA A 93 10.28 26.96 3.28
N GLY A 94 10.57 25.71 3.61
CA GLY A 94 9.99 25.02 4.77
C GLY A 94 8.59 24.42 4.56
N GLU A 95 7.89 24.74 3.47
CA GLU A 95 6.64 24.05 3.12
C GLU A 95 6.96 22.65 2.59
N LEU A 96 6.20 21.65 3.06
CA LEU A 96 6.42 20.24 2.77
C LEU A 96 5.31 19.72 1.84
N PRO A 97 5.65 19.19 0.66
CA PRO A 97 4.67 18.64 -0.27
C PRO A 97 3.89 17.47 0.31
N LYS A 98 2.56 17.51 0.16
CA LYS A 98 1.68 16.39 0.46
C LYS A 98 1.32 15.67 -0.83
N LEU A 99 1.80 14.44 -0.94
CA LEU A 99 1.65 13.57 -2.10
C LEU A 99 0.40 12.71 -1.95
N SER A 100 -0.33 12.50 -3.02
CA SER A 100 -1.54 11.67 -3.03
C SER A 100 -1.69 10.93 -4.36
N ILE A 101 -2.48 9.86 -4.31
CA ILE A 101 -2.92 9.11 -5.48
C ILE A 101 -4.42 9.30 -5.62
N THR A 102 -4.87 9.62 -6.82
CA THR A 102 -6.29 9.56 -7.19
C THR A 102 -6.51 8.36 -8.10
N LEU A 103 -7.51 7.57 -7.76
CA LEU A 103 -7.96 6.41 -8.51
C LEU A 103 -9.35 6.66 -9.08
N SER A 104 -9.57 6.27 -10.34
CA SER A 104 -10.89 6.28 -10.96
C SER A 104 -11.18 4.95 -11.63
N ASN A 105 -12.28 4.30 -11.24
CA ASN A 105 -12.80 3.14 -11.98
C ASN A 105 -13.57 3.66 -13.20
N THR A 106 -12.97 3.52 -14.38
CA THR A 106 -13.52 3.99 -15.66
C THR A 106 -14.43 2.96 -16.32
N SER A 107 -14.61 1.79 -15.72
CA SER A 107 -15.50 0.75 -16.24
C SER A 107 -16.96 0.94 -15.80
N GLY A 108 -17.86 0.22 -16.47
CA GLY A 108 -19.28 0.17 -16.14
C GLY A 108 -19.66 -0.80 -15.02
N ALA A 109 -18.68 -1.42 -14.35
CA ALA A 109 -18.93 -2.43 -13.32
C ALA A 109 -18.11 -2.14 -12.04
N PRO A 110 -18.61 -2.52 -10.84
CA PRO A 110 -17.81 -2.48 -9.63
C PRO A 110 -16.68 -3.50 -9.70
N CYS A 111 -15.55 -3.20 -9.06
CA CYS A 111 -14.42 -4.11 -8.95
C CYS A 111 -13.68 -3.96 -7.62
N LEU A 112 -12.88 -4.96 -7.24
CA LEU A 112 -12.05 -4.96 -6.03
C LEU A 112 -10.59 -4.61 -6.36
N MET A 113 -9.98 -3.74 -5.55
CA MET A 113 -8.58 -3.36 -5.67
C MET A 113 -7.91 -3.26 -4.30
N ASN A 114 -6.69 -3.79 -4.19
CA ASN A 114 -5.85 -3.50 -3.05
C ASN A 114 -5.26 -2.10 -3.21
N VAL A 115 -5.63 -1.21 -2.30
CA VAL A 115 -5.15 0.17 -2.20
C VAL A 115 -4.31 0.38 -0.95
N GLY A 116 -3.84 -0.70 -0.32
CA GLY A 116 -2.96 -0.63 0.85
C GLY A 116 -1.57 -0.12 0.49
N THR A 117 -0.86 0.42 1.50
CA THR A 117 0.49 0.97 1.34
C THR A 117 1.50 -0.05 0.83
N ALA A 118 1.25 -1.35 1.02
CA ALA A 118 2.08 -2.43 0.46
C ALA A 118 2.10 -2.44 -1.07
N THR A 119 1.09 -1.86 -1.71
CA THR A 119 0.98 -1.80 -3.18
C THR A 119 1.17 -0.38 -3.73
N GLN A 120 1.36 0.62 -2.87
CA GLN A 120 1.57 2.01 -3.25
C GLN A 120 3.05 2.33 -3.40
N SER A 121 3.40 3.14 -4.39
CA SER A 121 4.72 3.72 -4.54
C SER A 121 4.61 5.16 -5.00
N PHE A 122 5.41 6.03 -4.37
CA PHE A 122 5.61 7.41 -4.75
C PHE A 122 7.09 7.59 -5.05
N VAL A 123 7.41 8.19 -6.19
CA VAL A 123 8.78 8.46 -6.62
C VAL A 123 8.88 9.92 -7.01
N ILE A 124 9.87 10.61 -6.45
CA ILE A 124 10.17 12.00 -6.79
C ILE A 124 11.48 12.04 -7.56
N THR A 125 11.45 12.69 -8.72
CA THR A 125 12.63 12.94 -9.56
C THR A 125 12.84 14.43 -9.81
N SER A 126 14.06 14.78 -10.18
CA SER A 126 14.41 16.07 -10.79
C SER A 126 15.32 15.81 -11.98
N GLY A 127 14.86 16.13 -13.19
CA GLY A 127 15.48 15.63 -14.41
C GLY A 127 15.49 14.09 -14.46
N THR A 128 16.65 13.49 -14.72
CA THR A 128 16.82 12.03 -14.69
C THR A 128 17.17 11.47 -13.31
N ASP A 129 17.37 12.34 -12.32
CA ASP A 129 17.82 11.94 -10.99
C ASP A 129 16.63 11.53 -10.11
N THR A 130 16.68 10.33 -9.53
CA THR A 130 15.71 9.93 -8.51
C THR A 130 16.14 10.47 -7.17
N TRP A 131 15.34 11.38 -6.63
CA TRP A 131 15.60 12.01 -5.34
C TRP A 131 15.05 11.20 -4.19
N TRP A 132 13.83 10.69 -4.32
CA TRP A 132 13.16 10.06 -3.21
C TRP A 132 12.19 8.97 -3.66
N ARG A 133 12.06 7.92 -2.86
CA ARG A 133 11.08 6.84 -3.04
C ARG A 133 10.40 6.56 -1.70
N SER A 134 9.08 6.45 -1.70
CA SER A 134 8.33 6.08 -0.48
C SER A 134 8.68 4.69 0.04
N THR A 135 9.18 3.82 -0.83
CA THR A 135 9.59 2.45 -0.49
C THR A 135 10.96 2.40 0.18
N ASP A 136 11.79 3.43 0.04
CA ASP A 136 13.06 3.48 0.73
C ASP A 136 12.79 3.60 2.22
N CYS A 137 13.24 2.60 2.98
CA CYS A 137 13.09 2.55 4.44
C CYS A 137 11.65 2.39 4.95
N GLN A 138 10.73 1.93 4.10
CA GLN A 138 9.38 1.55 4.54
C GLN A 138 9.46 0.29 5.41
N SER A 139 8.97 0.37 6.65
CA SER A 139 8.94 -0.76 7.60
C SER A 139 7.53 -1.35 7.79
N GLU A 140 6.50 -0.51 7.83
CA GLU A 140 5.13 -0.92 8.18
C GLU A 140 4.17 -0.71 6.98
N SER A 141 4.20 -1.63 6.03
CA SER A 141 3.24 -1.65 4.92
C SER A 141 2.04 -2.55 5.23
N SER A 142 0.85 -2.18 4.75
CA SER A 142 -0.36 -2.99 4.91
C SER A 142 -1.14 -3.11 3.60
N ASP A 143 -1.88 -4.21 3.47
CA ASP A 143 -2.87 -4.40 2.42
C ASP A 143 -4.22 -3.83 2.87
N GLN A 144 -4.97 -3.26 1.93
CA GLN A 144 -6.31 -2.73 2.15
C GLN A 144 -7.13 -2.94 0.88
N VAL A 145 -8.00 -3.94 0.86
CA VAL A 145 -8.86 -4.21 -0.31
C VAL A 145 -10.14 -3.41 -0.20
N VAL A 146 -10.42 -2.61 -1.23
CA VAL A 146 -11.64 -1.79 -1.33
C VAL A 146 -12.40 -2.16 -2.59
N GLN A 147 -13.71 -1.95 -2.55
CA GLN A 147 -14.55 -1.98 -3.73
C GLN A 147 -14.63 -0.58 -4.35
N LEU A 148 -14.33 -0.48 -5.64
CA LEU A 148 -14.54 0.72 -6.44
C LEU A 148 -15.80 0.51 -7.29
N ALA A 149 -16.85 1.27 -7.02
CA ALA A 149 -18.05 1.28 -7.85
C ALA A 149 -17.74 1.79 -9.27
N ALA A 150 -18.62 1.47 -10.23
CA ALA A 150 -18.52 1.98 -11.60
C ALA A 150 -18.47 3.51 -11.61
N GLY A 151 -17.51 4.10 -12.31
CA GLY A 151 -17.31 5.55 -12.36
C GLY A 151 -16.79 6.18 -11.06
N GLN A 152 -16.56 5.42 -9.99
CA GLN A 152 -16.13 5.98 -8.71
C GLN A 152 -14.71 6.52 -8.82
N THR A 153 -14.51 7.73 -8.28
CA THR A 153 -13.19 8.32 -8.06
C THR A 153 -12.94 8.44 -6.56
N VAL A 154 -11.76 8.01 -6.12
CA VAL A 154 -11.29 8.12 -4.74
C VAL A 154 -9.87 8.65 -4.72
N SER A 155 -9.52 9.39 -3.67
CA SER A 155 -8.15 9.87 -3.43
C SER A 155 -7.63 9.33 -2.11
N SER A 156 -6.30 9.38 -1.91
CA SER A 156 -5.66 9.09 -0.64
C SER A 156 -6.36 9.81 0.52
N VAL A 157 -6.85 9.06 1.51
CA VAL A 157 -7.49 9.63 2.71
C VAL A 157 -6.48 10.44 3.53
N THR A 158 -5.26 9.92 3.65
CA THR A 158 -4.13 10.58 4.29
C THR A 158 -3.03 10.77 3.27
N PRO A 159 -2.77 12.02 2.83
CA PRO A 159 -1.63 12.32 1.96
C PRO A 159 -0.29 11.97 2.63
N LEU A 160 0.66 11.49 1.83
CA LEU A 160 2.02 11.22 2.27
C LEU A 160 2.83 12.52 2.21
N GLN A 161 3.29 13.01 3.36
CA GLN A 161 4.12 14.21 3.41
C GLN A 161 5.58 13.86 3.10
N TRP A 162 6.16 14.50 2.09
CA TRP A 162 7.58 14.40 1.81
C TRP A 162 8.36 15.47 2.56
N ASP A 163 9.36 15.06 3.32
CA ASP A 163 10.20 15.91 4.17
C ASP A 163 11.29 16.67 3.40
N ARG A 164 11.18 16.73 2.06
CA ARG A 164 12.17 17.35 1.16
C ARG A 164 13.56 16.74 1.32
N THR A 165 13.68 15.47 1.72
CA THR A 165 14.97 14.78 1.77
C THR A 165 15.19 13.87 0.57
N ARG A 166 16.47 13.65 0.25
CA ARG A 166 16.87 12.53 -0.61
C ARG A 166 16.68 11.20 0.14
N SER A 167 16.35 10.11 -0.56
CA SER A 167 16.34 8.77 0.02
C SER A 167 17.23 7.78 -0.73
N SER A 168 17.66 6.78 0.02
CA SER A 168 18.17 5.50 -0.47
C SER A 168 17.96 4.46 0.64
N VAL A 169 18.03 3.17 0.29
CA VAL A 169 17.94 2.07 1.26
C VAL A 169 19.04 2.12 2.35
N ASP A 170 20.15 2.78 2.08
CA ASP A 170 21.28 2.90 3.03
C ASP A 170 21.15 4.10 3.99
N THR A 171 20.13 4.94 3.80
CA THR A 171 19.97 6.21 4.57
C THR A 171 18.81 6.17 5.56
N CYS A 172 18.34 4.98 5.97
CA CYS A 172 17.16 4.84 6.84
C CYS A 172 17.32 5.39 8.26
N GLY A 173 18.55 5.48 8.76
CA GLY A 173 18.86 5.97 10.11
C GLY A 173 19.87 7.12 10.14
N SER A 174 20.14 7.75 8.99
CA SER A 174 21.17 8.77 8.86
C SER A 174 20.60 10.09 8.35
N SER A 175 21.37 11.17 8.52
CA SER A 175 21.02 12.47 7.95
C SER A 175 21.02 12.39 6.42
N ARG A 176 20.01 12.99 5.80
CA ARG A 176 19.79 12.99 4.36
C ARG A 176 19.94 14.40 3.80
N PRO A 177 20.53 14.56 2.60
CA PRO A 177 20.56 15.84 1.91
C PRO A 177 19.15 16.41 1.72
N GLN A 178 19.00 17.72 1.95
CA GLN A 178 17.79 18.46 1.66
C GLN A 178 17.69 18.77 0.16
N ALA A 179 16.47 18.73 -0.37
CA ALA A 179 16.14 19.11 -1.73
C ALA A 179 16.40 20.62 -1.94
N SER A 180 17.07 20.94 -3.04
CA SER A 180 17.31 22.34 -3.43
C SER A 180 16.07 22.95 -4.09
N PRO A 181 15.98 24.28 -4.19
CA PRO A 181 14.97 24.91 -5.04
C PRO A 181 15.05 24.40 -6.49
N GLY A 182 13.90 24.25 -7.12
CA GLY A 182 13.80 23.72 -8.48
C GLY A 182 12.49 22.97 -8.76
N TYR A 183 12.43 22.37 -9.94
CA TYR A 183 11.28 21.58 -10.38
C TYR A 183 11.48 20.10 -10.07
N TYR A 184 10.40 19.50 -9.58
CA TYR A 184 10.32 18.10 -9.22
C TYR A 184 9.11 17.45 -9.88
N HIS A 185 9.23 16.16 -10.17
CA HIS A 185 8.17 15.35 -10.74
C HIS A 185 7.80 14.24 -9.76
N LEU A 186 6.51 14.13 -9.45
CA LEU A 186 5.93 13.03 -8.71
C LEU A 186 5.37 11.99 -9.68
N SER A 187 5.93 10.78 -9.63
CA SER A 187 5.36 9.58 -10.24
C SER A 187 4.73 8.72 -9.15
N VAL A 188 3.58 8.11 -9.43
CA VAL A 188 2.91 7.21 -8.49
C VAL A 188 2.46 5.92 -9.16
N SER A 189 2.40 4.86 -8.36
CA SER A 189 1.79 3.59 -8.76
C SER A 189 1.02 2.97 -7.62
N ILE A 190 -0.04 2.23 -7.94
CA ILE A 190 -0.81 1.48 -6.95
C ILE A 190 -1.39 0.21 -7.56
N GLY A 191 -1.34 -0.91 -6.81
CA GLY A 191 -1.85 -2.19 -7.28
C GLY A 191 -1.22 -2.68 -8.59
N GLY A 192 0.03 -2.31 -8.87
CA GLY A 192 0.72 -2.62 -10.13
C GLY A 192 0.39 -1.71 -11.31
N ILE A 193 -0.44 -0.68 -11.12
CA ILE A 193 -0.84 0.28 -12.15
C ILE A 193 -0.05 1.58 -11.96
N GLN A 194 0.65 2.01 -13.01
CA GLN A 194 1.38 3.27 -13.04
C GLN A 194 0.45 4.41 -13.46
N ALA A 195 0.63 5.59 -12.88
CA ALA A 195 -0.02 6.80 -13.40
C ALA A 195 0.44 7.09 -14.84
N ALA A 196 -0.48 7.57 -15.67
CA ALA A 196 -0.16 7.92 -17.06
C ALA A 196 0.80 9.12 -17.14
N ASP A 197 0.62 10.08 -16.24
CA ASP A 197 1.38 11.33 -16.18
C ASP A 197 1.99 11.54 -14.79
N THR A 198 3.11 12.27 -14.75
CA THR A 198 3.70 12.75 -13.51
C THR A 198 3.09 14.08 -13.11
N LYS A 199 2.99 14.35 -11.80
CA LYS A 199 2.64 15.68 -11.27
C LYS A 199 3.91 16.51 -11.08
N VAL A 200 4.01 17.65 -11.77
CA VAL A 200 5.11 18.61 -11.59
C VAL A 200 4.78 19.57 -10.45
N PHE A 201 5.78 19.90 -9.64
CA PHE A 201 5.70 20.96 -8.63
C PHE A 201 7.06 21.67 -8.44
N GLU A 202 7.02 22.90 -7.94
CA GLU A 202 8.19 23.77 -7.73
C GLU A 202 8.50 23.89 -6.22
N LEU A 203 9.78 23.76 -5.87
CA LEU A 203 10.30 24.17 -4.56
C LEU A 203 11.04 25.50 -4.71
N ARG A 204 10.70 26.47 -3.86
CA ARG A 204 11.39 27.77 -3.74
C ARG A 204 12.26 27.84 -2.49
#